data_AF-A0A376KLP2-F1
#
_entry.id   AF-A0A376KLP2-F1
#
_cell.length_a   1.000
_cell.length_b   1.000
_cell.length_c   1.000
_cell.angle_alpha   90.00
_cell.angle_beta   90.00
_cell.angle_gamma   90.00
#
_symmetry.space_group_name_H-M   'P 1'
#
loop_
_entity.id
_entity.type
_entity.pdbx_description
1 polymer ?
#
loop_
_entity_poly.entity_id
_entity_poly.type
_entity_poly.pdbx_seq_one_letter_code
_entity_poly.pdbx_strand_id
1 'polypeptide(L)'
;MFSVWTELIALVLIFSFMLLPFLPALLELYSPRDPEALCLDENERLSPPDTESEEEKNEGEGSGMFLQADDECVVFPGALFKHLTASCIRIAGYSGSYPSLSEKYSLEQYAPEEAQWYPEQRYWYSKKDIIIPPGVCVDGDMVSEGNIILGESSVISGAVKAGCDIELRAQARVKGCCTANNIRLFYAAGISGCVVASQRIHMMELSWAGDQESPVSVVANEVLLLPGVRIYGGINAHKHVKVSDADEEYIL
;
A
#
# COMPACT_ATOMS: atom_id res chain seq x y z
N MET A 1 -40.40 4.72 -53.26
CA MET A 1 -40.52 5.69 -52.14
C MET A 1 -40.37 5.04 -50.76
N PHE A 2 -40.86 3.82 -50.52
CA PHE A 2 -40.75 3.16 -49.20
C PHE A 2 -39.31 2.90 -48.69
N SER A 3 -38.33 2.70 -49.58
CA SER A 3 -36.94 2.37 -49.21
C SER A 3 -36.17 3.52 -48.53
N VAL A 4 -36.47 4.77 -48.87
CA VAL A 4 -35.74 5.93 -48.32
C VAL A 4 -36.12 6.19 -46.86
N TRP A 5 -37.38 5.90 -46.51
CA TRP A 5 -37.89 6.07 -45.16
C TRP A 5 -37.31 5.02 -44.19
N THR A 6 -37.10 3.80 -44.65
CA THR A 6 -36.50 2.74 -43.81
C THR A 6 -35.05 3.03 -43.46
N GLU A 7 -34.26 3.56 -44.39
CA GLU A 7 -32.87 3.94 -44.14
C GLU A 7 -32.76 5.12 -43.16
N LEU A 8 -33.65 6.11 -43.30
CA LEU A 8 -33.68 7.26 -42.40
C LEU A 8 -34.08 6.86 -40.97
N ILE A 9 -35.07 5.97 -40.82
CA ILE A 9 -35.47 5.43 -39.50
C ILE A 9 -34.33 4.65 -38.86
N ALA A 10 -33.62 3.82 -39.63
CA ALA A 10 -32.48 3.05 -39.12
C ALA A 10 -31.35 3.97 -38.62
N LEU A 11 -31.02 5.01 -39.37
CA LEU A 11 -30.00 6.00 -38.96
C LEU A 11 -30.37 6.71 -37.66
N VAL A 12 -31.64 7.14 -37.53
CA VAL A 12 -32.12 7.79 -36.30
C VAL A 12 -32.04 6.85 -35.09
N LEU A 13 -32.42 5.58 -35.27
CA LEU A 13 -32.32 4.58 -34.20
C LEU A 13 -30.88 4.33 -33.78
N ILE A 14 -29.95 4.16 -34.73
CA ILE A 14 -28.53 3.97 -34.44
C ILE A 14 -27.97 5.15 -33.64
N PHE A 15 -28.29 6.38 -34.07
CA PHE A 15 -27.83 7.58 -33.38
C PHE A 15 -28.42 7.71 -31.96
N SER A 16 -29.69 7.36 -31.79
CA SER A 16 -30.35 7.32 -30.48
C SER A 16 -29.67 6.32 -29.52
N PHE A 17 -29.36 5.10 -30.01
CA PHE A 17 -28.65 4.11 -29.21
C PHE A 17 -27.23 4.53 -28.85
N MET A 18 -26.53 5.24 -29.74
CA MET A 18 -25.21 5.79 -29.44
C MET A 18 -25.23 6.90 -28.38
N LEU A 19 -26.34 7.64 -28.25
CA LEU A 19 -26.50 8.70 -27.25
C LEU A 19 -26.97 8.19 -25.88
N LEU A 20 -27.52 6.97 -25.81
CA LEU A 20 -28.06 6.38 -24.57
C LEU A 20 -27.05 6.30 -23.41
N PRO A 21 -25.75 5.94 -23.58
CA PRO A 21 -24.81 5.95 -22.46
C PRO A 21 -24.47 7.36 -21.94
N PHE A 22 -24.78 8.42 -22.71
CA PHE A 22 -24.53 9.82 -22.33
C PHE A 22 -25.73 10.49 -21.66
N LEU A 23 -26.88 9.81 -21.58
CA LEU A 23 -28.08 10.32 -20.94
C LEU A 23 -27.85 10.75 -19.48
N PRO A 24 -27.08 10.02 -18.64
CA PRO A 24 -26.76 10.47 -17.28
C PRO A 24 -26.05 11.82 -17.25
N ALA A 25 -25.04 12.01 -18.11
CA ALA A 25 -24.27 13.26 -18.18
C ALA A 25 -25.12 14.43 -18.71
N LEU A 26 -26.01 14.18 -19.67
CA LEU A 26 -26.96 15.20 -20.14
C LEU A 26 -27.98 15.59 -19.07
N LEU A 27 -28.48 14.61 -18.29
CA LEU A 27 -29.38 14.88 -17.16
C LEU A 27 -28.68 15.70 -16.07
N GLU A 28 -27.42 15.40 -15.79
CA GLU A 28 -26.58 16.14 -14.84
C GLU A 28 -26.33 17.58 -15.30
N LEU A 29 -26.16 17.82 -16.60
CA LEU A 29 -26.02 19.17 -17.17
C LEU A 29 -27.29 20.03 -17.00
N TYR A 30 -28.47 19.42 -17.13
CA TYR A 30 -29.76 20.14 -17.02
C TYR A 30 -30.31 20.23 -15.59
N SER A 31 -29.85 19.37 -14.68
CA SER A 31 -30.25 19.37 -13.28
C SER A 31 -29.06 18.97 -12.42
N PRO A 32 -28.07 19.88 -12.29
CA PRO A 32 -26.90 19.64 -11.46
C PRO A 32 -27.38 19.37 -10.04
N ARG A 33 -27.09 18.16 -9.54
CA ARG A 33 -27.42 17.75 -8.18
C ARG A 33 -26.34 18.11 -7.18
N ASP A 34 -25.16 18.50 -7.67
CA ASP A 34 -24.06 18.89 -6.81
C ASP A 34 -24.34 20.26 -6.18
N PRO A 35 -24.35 20.35 -4.83
CA PRO A 35 -24.53 21.59 -4.12
C PRO A 35 -23.24 22.41 -4.23
N GLU A 36 -23.20 23.25 -5.26
CA GLU A 36 -22.13 24.21 -5.58
C GLU A 36 -20.76 23.58 -5.92
N ALA A 37 -20.10 24.17 -6.92
CA ALA A 37 -18.69 23.89 -7.17
C ALA A 37 -17.90 24.31 -5.91
N LEU A 38 -17.01 23.44 -5.43
CA LEU A 38 -16.06 23.80 -4.38
C LEU A 38 -15.38 25.12 -4.78
N CYS A 39 -15.69 26.21 -4.07
CA CYS A 39 -15.02 27.49 -4.23
C CYS A 39 -13.55 27.30 -3.88
N LEU A 40 -12.71 27.12 -4.90
CA LEU A 40 -11.27 27.25 -4.73
C LEU A 40 -10.98 28.74 -4.65
N ASP A 41 -10.61 29.21 -3.45
CA ASP A 41 -10.27 30.61 -3.22
C ASP A 41 -8.99 30.94 -4.00
N GLU A 42 -9.12 31.67 -5.11
CA GLU A 42 -8.00 31.98 -6.01
C GLU A 42 -6.94 32.90 -5.38
N ASN A 43 -7.17 33.40 -4.16
CA ASN A 43 -6.22 34.23 -3.42
C ASN A 43 -5.15 33.44 -2.65
N GLU A 44 -5.20 32.11 -2.62
CA GLU A 44 -4.20 31.30 -1.90
C GLU A 44 -2.89 31.07 -2.68
N ARG A 45 -2.70 31.75 -3.81
CA ARG A 45 -1.43 31.75 -4.55
C ARG A 45 -0.69 33.07 -4.35
N LEU A 46 0.45 32.96 -3.65
CA LEU A 46 1.55 33.93 -3.47
C LEU A 46 1.53 34.71 -2.15
N SER A 47 1.96 34.04 -1.09
CA SER A 47 2.86 34.63 -0.09
C SER A 47 3.82 33.54 0.40
N PRO A 48 5.13 33.82 0.56
CA PRO A 48 6.02 32.91 1.28
C PRO A 48 5.49 32.79 2.73
N PRO A 49 5.51 31.59 3.34
CA PRO A 49 4.87 31.37 4.62
C PRO A 49 5.72 32.01 5.72
N ASP A 50 5.41 33.26 6.05
CA ASP A 50 5.58 33.74 7.41
C ASP A 50 4.45 33.13 8.24
N THR A 51 4.81 32.13 9.02
CA THR A 51 4.22 31.70 10.30
C THR A 51 2.78 32.16 10.56
N GLU A 52 1.83 31.25 10.35
CA GLU A 52 0.70 30.96 11.24
C GLU A 52 -0.13 29.86 10.57
N SER A 53 0.34 28.62 10.77
CA SER A 53 -0.43 27.42 10.48
C SER A 53 -1.73 27.47 11.28
N GLU A 54 -2.86 27.52 10.59
CA GLU A 54 -4.14 27.08 11.15
C GLU A 54 -3.99 25.60 11.52
N GLU A 55 -3.61 25.37 12.77
CA GLU A 55 -3.74 24.10 13.45
C GLU A 55 -5.21 23.71 13.41
N GLU A 56 -5.54 22.80 12.51
CA GLU A 56 -6.72 21.98 12.62
C GLU A 56 -6.58 21.21 13.94
N LYS A 57 -7.24 21.77 14.94
CA LYS A 57 -7.16 21.45 16.35
C LYS A 57 -7.73 20.06 16.61
N ASN A 58 -6.95 19.02 16.32
CA ASN A 58 -7.11 17.72 16.94
C ASN A 58 -6.57 17.82 18.37
N GLU A 59 -7.39 18.38 19.25
CA GLU A 59 -7.26 18.23 20.71
C GLU A 59 -7.46 16.74 21.06
N GLY A 60 -6.36 15.98 20.94
CA GLY A 60 -6.16 14.72 21.63
C GLY A 60 -4.94 14.88 22.54
N GLU A 61 -5.18 14.96 23.85
CA GLU A 61 -4.15 14.90 24.90
C GLU A 61 -3.20 13.72 24.67
N GLY A 62 -2.03 13.97 24.10
CA GLY A 62 -1.05 12.94 23.79
C GLY A 62 0.31 13.49 23.38
N SER A 63 0.71 14.64 23.94
CA SER A 63 1.88 15.42 23.52
C SER A 63 3.26 14.76 23.78
N GLY A 64 3.33 13.48 24.14
CA GLY A 64 4.58 12.74 24.41
C GLY A 64 4.90 11.60 23.43
N MET A 65 4.04 11.31 22.45
CA MET A 65 4.16 10.08 21.64
C MET A 65 4.88 10.25 20.30
N PHE A 66 5.15 11.49 19.88
CA PHE A 66 5.79 11.82 18.60
C PHE A 66 6.91 12.83 18.81
N LEU A 67 8.06 12.62 18.17
CA LEU A 67 9.11 13.63 18.02
C LEU A 67 9.35 13.85 16.52
N GLN A 68 9.22 15.08 16.06
CA GLN A 68 9.51 15.47 14.68
C GLN A 68 10.85 16.21 14.64
N ALA A 69 11.80 15.70 13.86
CA ALA A 69 13.09 16.34 13.64
C ALA A 69 13.52 16.11 12.18
N ASP A 70 13.89 17.18 11.48
CA ASP A 70 14.60 17.16 10.18
C ASP A 70 14.15 16.04 9.22
N ASP A 71 12.87 16.05 8.85
CA ASP A 71 12.21 15.09 7.92
C ASP A 71 11.89 13.69 8.47
N GLU A 72 12.15 13.42 9.74
CA GLU A 72 11.77 12.17 10.41
C GLU A 72 10.70 12.41 11.49
N CYS A 73 9.65 11.59 11.46
CA CYS A 73 8.68 11.46 12.54
C CYS A 73 9.01 10.20 13.34
N VAL A 74 9.47 10.39 14.57
CA VAL A 74 9.76 9.30 15.50
C VAL A 74 8.54 9.03 16.35
N VAL A 75 8.03 7.81 16.31
CA VAL A 75 6.87 7.36 17.09
C VAL A 75 7.32 6.43 18.20
N PHE A 76 6.85 6.67 19.42
CA PHE A 76 7.22 5.87 20.58
C PHE A 76 6.24 4.71 20.81
N PRO A 77 6.74 3.57 21.33
CA PRO A 77 5.89 2.49 21.81
C PRO A 77 4.80 2.95 22.78
N GLY A 78 3.62 2.33 22.66
CA GLY A 78 2.39 2.76 23.30
C GLY A 78 1.53 3.70 22.45
N ALA A 79 2.07 4.27 21.36
CA ALA A 79 1.29 5.13 20.48
C ALA A 79 0.12 4.39 19.81
N LEU A 80 -1.02 5.11 19.74
CA LEU A 80 -2.24 4.66 19.09
C LEU A 80 -2.80 5.79 18.23
N PHE A 81 -2.93 5.57 16.93
CA PHE A 81 -3.41 6.59 15.98
C PHE A 81 -4.10 5.93 14.78
N LYS A 82 -4.73 6.70 13.90
CA LYS A 82 -5.37 6.16 12.68
C LYS A 82 -4.59 6.47 11.42
N HIS A 83 -4.04 7.67 11.34
CA HIS A 83 -3.33 8.16 10.18
C HIS A 83 -2.10 8.93 10.62
N LEU A 84 -1.00 8.73 9.90
CA LEU A 84 0.23 9.48 10.04
C LEU A 84 0.90 9.55 8.67
N THR A 85 1.40 10.72 8.29
CA THR A 85 2.16 10.92 7.06
C THR A 85 3.40 11.73 7.39
N ALA A 86 4.56 11.26 6.95
CA ALA A 86 5.84 11.94 7.07
C ALA A 86 6.80 11.47 5.97
N SER A 87 7.89 12.21 5.72
CA SER A 87 8.92 11.76 4.78
C SER A 87 9.54 10.42 5.23
N CYS A 88 9.74 10.25 6.54
CA CYS A 88 10.08 8.99 7.17
C CYS A 88 9.36 8.87 8.53
N ILE A 89 8.63 7.79 8.73
CA ILE A 89 8.06 7.39 10.03
C ILE A 89 8.96 6.31 10.60
N ARG A 90 9.59 6.57 11.75
CA ARG A 90 10.45 5.61 12.45
C ARG A 90 9.89 5.26 13.81
N ILE A 91 9.86 3.98 14.13
CA ILE A 91 9.46 3.51 15.46
C ILE A 91 10.68 3.47 16.38
N ALA A 92 10.58 4.17 17.52
CA ALA A 92 11.62 4.19 18.55
C ALA A 92 11.75 2.84 19.28
N GLY A 93 12.77 2.71 20.14
CA GLY A 93 12.94 1.54 21.02
C GLY A 93 13.91 0.47 20.52
N TYR A 94 14.35 0.52 19.25
CA TYR A 94 15.38 -0.40 18.76
C TYR A 94 16.78 0.09 19.15
N SER A 95 17.51 -0.72 19.91
CA SER A 95 18.88 -0.44 20.38
C SER A 95 19.96 -1.29 19.72
N GLY A 96 19.58 -2.20 18.82
CA GLY A 96 20.52 -3.09 18.12
C GLY A 96 21.24 -2.41 16.96
N SER A 97 22.14 -3.15 16.32
CA SER A 97 22.71 -2.74 15.03
C SER A 97 21.70 -2.98 13.92
N TYR A 98 21.61 -2.05 12.98
CA TYR A 98 20.86 -2.29 11.75
C TYR A 98 21.61 -3.36 10.93
N PRO A 99 20.93 -4.39 10.42
CA PRO A 99 21.57 -5.35 9.54
C PRO A 99 22.09 -4.57 8.33
N SER A 100 23.36 -4.80 7.98
CA SER A 100 23.90 -4.27 6.74
C SER A 100 23.03 -4.81 5.60
N LEU A 101 22.35 -3.92 4.88
CA LEU A 101 21.68 -4.23 3.62
C LEU A 101 22.77 -4.57 2.58
N SER A 102 23.41 -5.73 2.71
CA SER A 102 24.35 -6.20 1.71
C SER A 102 23.54 -6.51 0.46
N GLU A 103 23.67 -5.66 -0.56
CA GLU A 103 22.97 -5.72 -1.84
C GLU A 103 23.45 -6.84 -2.76
N LYS A 104 24.42 -7.66 -2.32
CA LYS A 104 25.09 -8.65 -3.16
C LYS A 104 25.00 -10.04 -2.59
N TYR A 105 23.78 -10.54 -2.45
CA TYR A 105 23.58 -11.97 -2.52
C TYR A 105 23.43 -12.33 -4.00
N SER A 106 24.32 -13.18 -4.52
CA SER A 106 24.09 -13.87 -5.79
C SER A 106 22.95 -14.85 -5.57
N LEU A 107 21.73 -14.34 -5.60
CA LEU A 107 20.52 -15.15 -5.42
C LEU A 107 20.33 -16.04 -6.64
N GLU A 108 20.00 -17.31 -6.39
CA GLU A 108 19.66 -18.24 -7.46
C GLU A 108 18.27 -17.91 -7.99
N GLN A 109 18.12 -17.90 -9.32
CA GLN A 109 16.82 -17.68 -9.95
C GLN A 109 15.94 -18.91 -9.72
N TYR A 110 14.74 -18.70 -9.18
CA TYR A 110 13.78 -19.72 -8.86
C TYR A 110 12.49 -19.54 -9.67
N ALA A 111 11.96 -20.66 -10.14
CA ALA A 111 10.66 -20.76 -10.79
C ALA A 111 9.75 -21.57 -9.85
N PRO A 112 8.68 -20.99 -9.30
CA PRO A 112 7.80 -21.69 -8.38
C PRO A 112 7.14 -22.91 -9.04
N GLU A 113 7.36 -24.10 -8.49
CA GLU A 113 6.82 -25.36 -9.04
C GLU A 113 5.29 -25.44 -8.92
N GLU A 114 4.73 -24.75 -7.92
CA GLU A 114 3.30 -24.71 -7.62
C GLU A 114 2.53 -23.70 -8.47
N ALA A 115 3.22 -22.89 -9.28
CA ALA A 115 2.63 -21.82 -10.05
C ALA A 115 2.84 -21.98 -11.56
N GLN A 116 1.82 -21.58 -12.32
CA GLN A 116 1.89 -21.49 -13.77
C GLN A 116 2.40 -20.10 -14.18
N TRP A 117 3.39 -20.06 -15.07
CA TRP A 117 3.87 -18.82 -15.68
C TRP A 117 2.97 -18.34 -16.83
N TYR A 118 2.60 -17.06 -16.79
CA TYR A 118 1.84 -16.37 -17.84
C TYR A 118 2.75 -15.33 -18.52
N PRO A 119 3.39 -15.67 -19.66
CA PRO A 119 4.47 -14.87 -20.22
C PRO A 119 4.02 -13.51 -20.77
N GLU A 120 2.79 -13.43 -21.30
CA GLU A 120 2.27 -12.19 -21.91
C GLU A 120 2.10 -11.07 -20.89
N GLN A 121 1.75 -11.41 -19.66
CA GLN A 121 1.51 -10.46 -18.57
C GLN A 121 2.61 -10.51 -17.50
N ARG A 122 3.61 -11.40 -17.67
CA ARG A 122 4.77 -11.59 -16.78
C ARG A 122 4.40 -11.84 -15.32
N TYR A 123 3.47 -12.77 -15.07
CA TYR A 123 3.12 -13.19 -13.71
C TYR A 123 3.07 -14.70 -13.52
N TRP A 124 3.34 -15.12 -12.29
CA TRP A 124 3.12 -16.45 -11.76
C TRP A 124 1.72 -16.54 -11.15
N TYR A 125 0.98 -17.60 -11.45
CA TYR A 125 -0.32 -17.84 -10.83
C TYR A 125 -0.51 -19.24 -10.30
N SER A 126 -1.05 -19.34 -9.09
CA SER A 126 -1.47 -20.60 -8.49
C SER A 126 -2.83 -20.49 -7.83
N LYS A 127 -3.62 -21.56 -7.91
CA LYS A 127 -4.84 -21.74 -7.12
C LYS A 127 -4.57 -22.18 -5.68
N LYS A 128 -3.32 -22.52 -5.38
CA LYS A 128 -2.87 -23.00 -4.09
C LYS A 128 -1.85 -22.01 -3.52
N ASP A 129 -1.42 -22.30 -2.30
CA ASP A 129 -0.33 -21.59 -1.66
C ASP A 129 0.93 -21.64 -2.52
N ILE A 130 1.68 -20.53 -2.54
CA ILE A 130 3.01 -20.45 -3.16
C ILE A 130 4.03 -20.26 -2.06
N ILE A 131 5.03 -21.15 -2.02
CA ILE A 131 6.11 -21.11 -1.05
C ILE A 131 7.40 -20.85 -1.80
N ILE A 132 8.04 -19.71 -1.53
CA ILE A 132 9.34 -19.37 -2.10
C ILE A 132 10.42 -19.82 -1.12
N PRO A 133 11.38 -20.66 -1.56
CA PRO A 133 12.49 -21.08 -0.72
C PRO A 133 13.34 -19.91 -0.21
N PRO A 134 14.09 -20.08 0.89
CA PRO A 134 15.07 -19.08 1.34
C PRO A 134 16.17 -18.83 0.30
N GLY A 135 16.67 -17.59 0.23
CA GLY A 135 17.87 -17.23 -0.53
C GLY A 135 17.74 -17.29 -2.07
N VAL A 136 16.52 -17.34 -2.59
CA VAL A 136 16.27 -17.34 -4.05
C VAL A 136 15.66 -16.03 -4.52
N CYS A 137 15.70 -15.80 -5.84
CA CYS A 137 15.00 -14.69 -6.48
C CYS A 137 13.97 -15.16 -7.51
N VAL A 138 12.83 -14.47 -7.57
CA VAL A 138 11.76 -14.72 -8.55
C VAL A 138 11.50 -13.44 -9.33
N ASP A 139 11.45 -13.54 -10.66
CA ASP A 139 11.07 -12.42 -11.54
C ASP A 139 9.60 -12.54 -11.95
N GLY A 140 8.93 -11.39 -12.02
CA GLY A 140 7.53 -11.27 -12.38
C GLY A 140 6.60 -11.11 -11.18
N ASP A 141 5.39 -10.67 -11.47
CA ASP A 141 4.34 -10.55 -10.47
C ASP A 141 3.94 -11.95 -9.97
N MET A 142 3.44 -12.04 -8.75
CA MET A 142 3.00 -13.30 -8.16
C MET A 142 1.59 -13.19 -7.64
N VAL A 143 0.73 -14.10 -8.09
CA VAL A 143 -0.69 -14.13 -7.75
C VAL A 143 -1.05 -15.53 -7.23
N SER A 144 -1.60 -15.61 -6.03
CA SER A 144 -2.12 -16.86 -5.47
C SER A 144 -3.54 -16.65 -4.96
N GLU A 145 -4.42 -17.64 -5.15
CA GLU A 145 -5.72 -17.67 -4.45
C GLU A 145 -5.57 -18.07 -2.96
N GLY A 146 -4.45 -18.70 -2.60
CA GLY A 146 -4.11 -19.08 -1.23
C GLY A 146 -3.12 -18.11 -0.58
N ASN A 147 -2.21 -18.67 0.21
CA ASN A 147 -1.15 -17.93 0.90
C ASN A 147 0.09 -17.76 0.03
N ILE A 148 0.86 -16.71 0.28
CA ILE A 148 2.20 -16.54 -0.31
C ILE A 148 3.22 -16.39 0.82
N ILE A 149 4.17 -17.32 0.91
CA ILE A 149 5.20 -17.35 1.95
C ILE A 149 6.55 -17.18 1.29
N LEU A 150 7.25 -16.09 1.62
CA LEU A 150 8.60 -15.82 1.17
C LEU A 150 9.59 -16.29 2.21
N GLY A 151 10.44 -17.26 1.86
CA GLY A 151 11.54 -17.73 2.69
C GLY A 151 12.56 -16.64 3.00
N GLU A 152 13.39 -16.89 4.01
CA GLU A 152 14.37 -15.91 4.48
C GLU A 152 15.30 -15.43 3.35
N SER A 153 15.58 -14.13 3.33
CA SER A 153 16.44 -13.50 2.32
C SER A 153 16.02 -13.73 0.86
N SER A 154 14.80 -14.22 0.60
CA SER A 154 14.28 -14.34 -0.76
C SER A 154 13.88 -12.97 -1.33
N VAL A 155 13.92 -12.83 -2.65
CA VAL A 155 13.59 -11.57 -3.31
C VAL A 155 12.64 -11.79 -4.48
N ILE A 156 11.53 -11.07 -4.48
CA ILE A 156 10.60 -11.02 -5.61
C ILE A 156 10.78 -9.68 -6.34
N SER A 157 10.92 -9.75 -7.66
CA SER A 157 10.90 -8.58 -8.54
C SER A 157 9.55 -8.49 -9.24
N GLY A 158 8.58 -7.87 -8.59
CA GLY A 158 7.20 -7.79 -9.03
C GLY A 158 6.22 -7.52 -7.90
N ALA A 159 4.96 -7.30 -8.24
CA ALA A 159 3.86 -7.19 -7.29
C ALA A 159 3.43 -8.56 -6.78
N VAL A 160 3.03 -8.65 -5.51
CA VAL A 160 2.60 -9.88 -4.85
C VAL A 160 1.16 -9.74 -4.39
N LYS A 161 0.29 -10.67 -4.81
CA LYS A 161 -1.14 -10.67 -4.49
C LYS A 161 -1.56 -12.04 -4.00
N ALA A 162 -2.05 -12.12 -2.77
CA ALA A 162 -2.57 -13.35 -2.19
C ALA A 162 -4.08 -13.21 -1.91
N GLY A 163 -4.84 -14.27 -2.16
CA GLY A 163 -6.26 -14.35 -1.76
C GLY A 163 -6.42 -14.53 -0.24
N CYS A 164 -5.39 -15.08 0.42
CA CYS A 164 -5.30 -15.24 1.86
C CYS A 164 -4.20 -14.35 2.45
N ASP A 165 -3.16 -14.92 3.05
CA ASP A 165 -2.14 -14.17 3.77
C ASP A 165 -0.81 -14.09 3.00
N ILE A 166 -0.06 -13.02 3.24
CA ILE A 166 1.32 -12.86 2.79
C ILE A 166 2.24 -12.89 4.01
N GLU A 167 3.26 -13.73 3.98
CA GLU A 167 4.29 -13.80 5.01
C GLU A 167 5.67 -13.60 4.39
N LEU A 168 6.34 -12.51 4.78
CA LEU A 168 7.73 -12.23 4.42
C LEU A 168 8.61 -12.62 5.60
N ARG A 169 9.35 -13.73 5.47
CA ARG A 169 10.31 -14.16 6.50
C ARG A 169 11.50 -13.19 6.59
N ALA A 170 12.38 -13.44 7.55
CA ALA A 170 13.47 -12.53 7.89
C ALA A 170 14.27 -12.12 6.64
N GLN A 171 14.47 -10.82 6.47
CA GLN A 171 15.22 -10.21 5.36
C GLN A 171 14.65 -10.47 3.95
N ALA A 172 13.47 -11.09 3.82
CA ALA A 172 12.79 -11.26 2.54
C ALA A 172 12.38 -9.89 1.97
N ARG A 173 12.41 -9.76 0.64
CA ARG A 173 12.13 -8.49 -0.03
C ARG A 173 11.17 -8.64 -1.19
N VAL A 174 10.26 -7.68 -1.30
CA VAL A 174 9.39 -7.54 -2.48
C VAL A 174 9.68 -6.18 -3.12
N LYS A 175 10.16 -6.22 -4.36
CA LYS A 175 10.36 -5.03 -5.19
C LYS A 175 9.08 -4.74 -5.97
N GLY A 176 8.06 -4.28 -5.27
CA GLY A 176 6.72 -4.06 -5.80
C GLY A 176 5.69 -3.90 -4.69
N CYS A 177 4.41 -3.92 -5.06
CA CYS A 177 3.31 -3.78 -4.12
C CYS A 177 2.90 -5.14 -3.53
N CYS A 178 2.39 -5.15 -2.30
CA CYS A 178 1.79 -6.34 -1.67
C CYS A 178 0.30 -6.13 -1.39
N THR A 179 -0.53 -7.12 -1.71
CA THR A 179 -1.96 -7.11 -1.40
C THR A 179 -2.44 -8.47 -0.89
N ALA A 180 -3.07 -8.48 0.29
CA ALA A 180 -3.56 -9.72 0.94
C ALA A 180 -4.68 -9.44 1.96
N ASN A 181 -5.12 -10.47 2.68
CA ASN A 181 -5.95 -10.29 3.87
C ASN A 181 -5.12 -9.86 5.08
N ASN A 182 -4.07 -10.62 5.38
CA ASN A 182 -3.08 -10.26 6.38
C ASN A 182 -1.69 -10.24 5.75
N ILE A 183 -0.86 -9.27 6.15
CA ILE A 183 0.53 -9.18 5.70
C ILE A 183 1.43 -9.13 6.94
N ARG A 184 2.37 -10.07 7.02
CA ARG A 184 3.37 -10.15 8.10
C ARG A 184 4.77 -9.94 7.53
N LEU A 185 5.46 -8.94 8.04
CA LEU A 185 6.85 -8.64 7.70
C LEU A 185 7.70 -8.98 8.92
N PHE A 186 8.51 -10.03 8.81
CA PHE A 186 9.42 -10.44 9.87
C PHE A 186 10.65 -9.52 9.93
N TYR A 187 11.56 -9.84 10.84
CA TYR A 187 12.82 -9.13 11.06
C TYR A 187 13.48 -8.64 9.76
N ALA A 188 13.62 -7.32 9.62
CA ALA A 188 14.26 -6.66 8.49
C ALA A 188 13.71 -7.02 7.09
N ALA A 189 12.48 -7.57 7.01
CA ALA A 189 11.78 -7.77 5.75
C ALA A 189 11.33 -6.44 5.15
N GLY A 190 11.27 -6.36 3.82
CA GLY A 190 11.12 -5.09 3.12
C GLY A 190 10.18 -5.14 1.92
N ILE A 191 9.39 -4.09 1.75
CA ILE A 191 8.54 -3.92 0.58
C ILE A 191 8.80 -2.53 -0.02
N SER A 192 9.21 -2.46 -1.28
CA SER A 192 9.50 -1.15 -1.90
C SER A 192 8.26 -0.43 -2.41
N GLY A 193 7.13 -1.12 -2.60
CA GLY A 193 5.87 -0.55 -3.04
C GLY A 193 4.81 -0.45 -1.93
N CYS A 194 3.58 -0.11 -2.32
CA CYS A 194 2.47 -0.01 -1.39
C CYS A 194 2.13 -1.35 -0.73
N VAL A 195 1.73 -1.29 0.54
CA VAL A 195 1.35 -2.46 1.34
C VAL A 195 -0.12 -2.32 1.72
N VAL A 196 -0.97 -3.21 1.21
CA VAL A 196 -2.42 -3.13 1.40
C VAL A 196 -2.95 -4.44 1.95
N ALA A 197 -3.51 -4.43 3.15
CA ALA A 197 -4.16 -5.60 3.74
C ALA A 197 -5.64 -5.33 4.02
N SER A 198 -6.51 -6.31 3.77
CA SER A 198 -7.93 -6.16 4.10
C SER A 198 -8.20 -6.21 5.61
N GLN A 199 -7.31 -6.84 6.39
CA GLN A 199 -7.44 -7.01 7.83
C GLN A 199 -6.27 -6.41 8.59
N ARG A 200 -5.12 -7.10 8.63
CA ARG A 200 -4.00 -6.71 9.50
C ARG A 200 -2.69 -6.60 8.75
N ILE A 201 -1.89 -5.60 9.10
CA ILE A 201 -0.47 -5.54 8.78
C ILE A 201 0.29 -5.65 10.10
N HIS A 202 1.24 -6.58 10.19
CA HIS A 202 2.17 -6.70 11.31
C HIS A 202 3.59 -6.53 10.78
N MET A 203 4.24 -5.44 11.18
CA MET A 203 5.62 -5.11 10.85
C MET A 203 6.51 -5.33 12.08
N MET A 204 7.35 -6.35 12.00
CA MET A 204 8.30 -6.70 13.07
C MET A 204 9.56 -5.82 13.00
N GLU A 205 10.49 -6.03 13.92
CA GLU A 205 11.65 -5.17 14.11
C GLU A 205 12.44 -4.98 12.82
N LEU A 206 12.80 -3.72 12.55
CA LEU A 206 13.60 -3.31 11.38
C LEU A 206 12.96 -3.57 10.01
N SER A 207 11.74 -4.09 9.96
CA SER A 207 11.01 -4.19 8.71
C SER A 207 10.71 -2.80 8.16
N TRP A 208 10.53 -2.70 6.85
CA TRP A 208 10.38 -1.41 6.19
C TRP A 208 9.45 -1.43 4.99
N ALA A 209 8.88 -0.27 4.70
CA ALA A 209 8.02 -0.03 3.54
C ALA A 209 8.43 1.27 2.83
N GLY A 210 8.63 1.20 1.51
CA GLY A 210 9.07 2.31 0.66
C GLY A 210 10.52 2.71 0.89
N ASP A 211 10.93 3.78 0.22
CA ASP A 211 12.22 4.43 0.39
C ASP A 211 12.09 5.95 0.28
N GLN A 212 13.19 6.68 0.50
CA GLN A 212 13.20 8.14 0.52
C GLN A 212 12.86 8.76 -0.85
N GLU A 213 13.19 8.08 -1.95
CA GLU A 213 12.93 8.55 -3.32
C GLU A 213 11.53 8.12 -3.81
N SER A 214 11.00 7.04 -3.24
CA SER A 214 9.73 6.42 -3.57
C SER A 214 8.92 6.15 -2.29
N PRO A 215 8.29 7.19 -1.71
CA PRO A 215 7.41 7.02 -0.56
C PRO A 215 6.16 6.21 -0.95
N VAL A 216 5.66 5.42 0.01
CA VAL A 216 4.56 4.48 -0.20
C VAL A 216 3.44 4.66 0.81
N SER A 217 2.31 4.01 0.53
CA SER A 217 1.18 3.91 1.46
C SER A 217 1.09 2.53 2.08
N VAL A 218 0.97 2.49 3.40
CA VAL A 218 0.66 1.30 4.20
C VAL A 218 -0.78 1.39 4.68
N VAL A 219 -1.65 0.49 4.22
CA VAL A 219 -3.10 0.56 4.47
C VAL A 219 -3.67 -0.75 4.98
N ALA A 220 -4.38 -0.72 6.10
CA ALA A 220 -5.10 -1.88 6.63
C ALA A 220 -6.30 -1.49 7.52
N ASN A 221 -7.02 -2.48 8.05
CA ASN A 221 -7.95 -2.22 9.15
C ASN A 221 -7.20 -1.98 10.46
N GLU A 222 -6.21 -2.81 10.76
CA GLU A 222 -5.35 -2.74 11.95
C GLU A 222 -3.88 -2.83 11.52
N VAL A 223 -3.02 -1.99 12.09
CA VAL A 223 -1.57 -2.07 11.86
C VAL A 223 -0.83 -2.18 13.19
N LEU A 224 0.04 -3.18 13.33
CA LEU A 224 0.93 -3.35 14.46
C LEU A 224 2.38 -3.09 14.02
N LEU A 225 3.04 -2.17 14.72
CA LEU A 225 4.42 -1.78 14.43
C LEU A 225 5.30 -2.06 15.65
N LEU A 226 6.40 -2.78 15.42
CA LEU A 226 7.42 -3.06 16.43
C LEU A 226 8.62 -2.09 16.33
N PRO A 227 9.52 -2.09 17.34
CA PRO A 227 10.63 -1.16 17.37
C PRO A 227 11.55 -1.23 16.15
N GLY A 228 11.96 -0.06 15.66
CA GLY A 228 12.88 0.05 14.53
C GLY A 228 12.25 -0.08 13.14
N VAL A 229 10.94 -0.32 13.05
CA VAL A 229 10.19 -0.25 11.78
C VAL A 229 10.36 1.13 11.14
N ARG A 230 10.46 1.14 9.80
CA ARG A 230 10.54 2.37 8.99
C ARG A 230 9.52 2.36 7.87
N ILE A 231 8.75 3.44 7.75
CA ILE A 231 7.80 3.64 6.67
C ILE A 231 8.10 4.99 6.04
N TYR A 232 8.45 4.98 4.75
CA TYR A 232 8.62 6.22 4.00
C TYR A 232 7.28 6.57 3.36
N GLY A 233 6.68 7.70 3.75
CA GLY A 233 5.36 8.12 3.29
C GLY A 233 4.27 8.02 4.35
N GLY A 234 3.17 7.31 4.02
CA GLY A 234 1.93 7.37 4.78
C GLY A 234 1.49 6.02 5.34
N ILE A 235 0.92 6.04 6.53
CA ILE A 235 0.19 4.91 7.13
C ILE A 235 -1.26 5.31 7.38
N ASN A 236 -2.19 4.42 7.03
CA ASN A 236 -3.61 4.62 7.28
C ASN A 236 -4.24 3.31 7.75
N ALA A 237 -4.80 3.33 8.95
CA ALA A 237 -5.57 2.24 9.51
C ALA A 237 -7.03 2.68 9.72
N HIS A 238 -7.97 1.90 9.19
CA HIS A 238 -9.40 2.18 9.38
C HIS A 238 -9.81 2.13 10.86
N LYS A 239 -9.27 1.18 11.63
CA LYS A 239 -9.49 1.10 13.09
C LYS A 239 -8.40 1.82 13.86
N HIS A 240 -7.17 1.32 13.82
CA HIS A 240 -6.02 1.90 14.53
C HIS A 240 -4.69 1.29 14.06
N VAL A 241 -3.64 2.09 14.24
CA VAL A 241 -2.23 1.70 14.27
C VAL A 241 -1.83 1.63 15.74
N LYS A 242 -1.27 0.50 16.17
CA LYS A 242 -0.68 0.30 17.50
C LYS A 242 0.82 0.15 17.37
N VAL A 243 1.57 0.87 18.20
CA VAL A 243 3.02 0.69 18.34
C VAL A 243 3.29 -0.05 19.65
N SER A 244 3.98 -1.19 19.59
CA SER A 244 4.31 -1.99 20.79
C SER A 244 5.83 -2.13 20.98
N ASP A 245 6.24 -2.36 22.23
CA ASP A 245 7.63 -2.62 22.63
C ASP A 245 8.06 -4.07 22.40
N ALA A 246 7.10 -4.99 22.26
CA ALA A 246 7.34 -6.41 22.12
C ALA A 246 6.29 -7.05 21.20
N ASP A 247 6.66 -8.17 20.58
CA ASP A 247 5.71 -9.00 19.87
C ASP A 247 4.73 -9.66 20.87
N GLU A 248 3.62 -8.98 21.14
CA GLU A 248 2.53 -9.49 21.98
C GLU A 248 1.82 -10.71 21.35
N GLU A 249 2.07 -11.00 20.06
CA GLU A 249 1.42 -12.10 19.32
C GLU A 249 2.08 -13.47 19.59
N TYR A 250 3.19 -13.54 20.35
CA TYR A 250 3.83 -14.80 20.79
C TYR A 250 3.64 -15.15 22.28
N ILE A 251 2.75 -14.48 23.01
CA ILE A 251 2.49 -14.74 24.45
C ILE A 251 1.31 -15.73 24.68
N LEU A 252 0.78 -16.39 23.64
CA LEU A 252 -0.29 -17.41 23.80
C LEU A 252 0.04 -18.76 23.17
#